data_AF-A0A8T0RWD0-F1
#
_entry.id   AF-A0A8T0RWD0-F1
#
_cell.length_a   1.000
_cell.length_b   1.000
_cell.length_c   1.000
_cell.angle_alpha   90.00
_cell.angle_beta   90.00
_cell.angle_gamma   90.00
#
_symmetry.space_group_name_H-M   'P 1'
#
loop_
_entity.id
_entity.type
_entity.pdbx_description
1 polymer ?
#
loop_
_entity_poly.entity_id
_entity_poly.type
_entity_poly.pdbx_seq_one_letter_code
_entity_poly.pdbx_strand_id
1 'polypeptide(L)'
;MAGEQPELKDKWMKTLERCCEKLARNQIYNARIYAVVAYYAEIIHRPVKFKDAKLKHLFSYDYTLVPFRWTNTDTWFKLSAWWGSDEFKRLSAMKRNARLSVPDAQNHGGLRSTACTQQCLEETYGRPFSLIESFSVHMGASKDAVAQGEGNELPPIPNERAQNHLDNYGDGMKNTYGPEVQWVRGPFDAQVMYNNTGRKPHGKFAIADGAIDSSTIIFSTTAHPSQPQSAQSSTQRVVQLQQEVQELKRQRQEDQGTLHKVLQYTQQMCQVTIHECVYTYSDLNYWELLAY
;
A
#
# COMPACT_ATOMS: atom_id res chain seq x y z
N MET A 1 12.42 -25.66 28.32
CA MET A 1 13.24 -25.16 27.20
C MET A 1 12.31 -24.97 26.02
N ALA A 2 11.97 -23.72 25.69
CA ALA A 2 11.10 -23.41 24.56
C ALA A 2 11.90 -23.57 23.26
N GLY A 3 11.53 -24.54 22.43
CA GLY A 3 12.12 -24.69 21.11
C GLY A 3 11.73 -23.51 20.25
N GLU A 4 12.68 -22.64 19.92
CA GLU A 4 12.50 -21.64 18.87
C GLU A 4 12.13 -22.36 17.57
N GLN A 5 10.89 -22.16 17.10
CA GLN A 5 10.45 -22.70 15.82
C GLN A 5 11.18 -21.96 14.68
N PRO A 6 12.12 -22.60 13.96
CA PRO A 6 12.96 -21.94 12.96
C PRO A 6 12.16 -21.28 11.83
N GLU A 7 10.98 -21.84 11.54
CA GLU A 7 10.04 -21.35 10.52
C GLU A 7 9.45 -19.98 10.86
N LEU A 8 9.22 -19.70 12.15
CA LEU A 8 8.71 -18.40 12.59
C LEU A 8 9.77 -17.32 12.40
N LYS A 9 11.03 -17.62 12.75
CA LYS A 9 12.17 -16.72 12.56
C LYS A 9 12.41 -16.40 11.07
N ASP A 10 12.35 -17.42 10.20
CA ASP A 10 12.45 -17.22 8.75
C ASP A 10 11.32 -16.33 8.19
N LYS A 11 10.09 -16.55 8.65
CA LYS A 11 8.93 -15.71 8.28
C LYS A 11 9.09 -14.26 8.73
N TRP A 12 9.62 -14.03 9.94
CA TRP A 12 9.91 -12.68 10.43
C TRP A 12 11.01 -12.00 9.62
N MET A 13 12.10 -12.70 9.33
CA MET A 13 13.21 -12.19 8.51
C MET A 13 12.72 -11.77 7.12
N LYS A 14 11.96 -12.63 6.42
CA LYS A 14 11.35 -12.29 5.12
C LYS A 14 10.38 -11.11 5.18
N THR A 15 9.76 -10.87 6.33
CA THR A 15 8.86 -9.72 6.52
C THR A 15 9.66 -8.45 6.73
N LEU A 16 10.71 -8.52 7.54
CA LEU A 16 11.63 -7.42 7.81
C LEU A 16 12.35 -6.98 6.52
N GLU A 17 12.84 -7.92 5.72
CA GLU A 17 13.44 -7.65 4.40
C GLU A 17 12.48 -6.87 3.50
N ARG A 18 11.22 -7.30 3.38
CA ARG A 18 10.19 -6.60 2.60
C ARG A 18 9.91 -5.19 3.13
N CYS A 19 9.94 -5.00 4.44
CA CYS A 19 9.79 -3.68 5.06
C CYS A 19 10.98 -2.77 4.73
N CYS A 20 12.21 -3.29 4.87
CA CYS A 20 13.43 -2.57 4.54
C CYS A 20 13.49 -2.19 3.06
N GLU A 21 13.15 -3.11 2.15
CA GLU A 21 13.06 -2.84 0.71
C GLU A 21 12.04 -1.73 0.38
N LYS A 22 10.88 -1.77 1.03
CA LYS A 22 9.84 -0.76 0.83
C LYS A 22 10.32 0.60 1.33
N LEU A 23 10.96 0.64 2.50
CA LEU A 23 11.51 1.86 3.07
C LEU A 23 12.61 2.43 2.16
N ALA A 24 13.56 1.62 1.74
CA ALA A 24 14.65 2.02 0.84
C ALA A 24 14.11 2.59 -0.47
N ARG A 25 13.14 1.91 -1.12
CA ARG A 25 12.49 2.42 -2.33
C ARG A 25 11.82 3.77 -2.13
N ASN A 26 11.13 3.95 -1.00
CA ASN A 26 10.49 5.22 -0.65
C ASN A 26 11.52 6.32 -0.40
N GLN A 27 12.62 6.02 0.28
CA GLN A 27 13.68 7.00 0.53
C GLN A 27 14.36 7.44 -0.76
N ILE A 28 14.70 6.50 -1.65
CA ILE A 28 15.27 6.81 -2.98
C ILE A 28 14.29 7.67 -3.78
N TYR A 29 12.99 7.36 -3.75
CA TYR A 29 11.98 8.17 -4.43
C TYR A 29 11.85 9.58 -3.85
N ASN A 30 11.87 9.72 -2.52
CA ASN A 30 11.80 11.03 -1.86
C ASN A 30 13.05 11.86 -2.11
N ALA A 31 14.24 11.23 -2.10
CA ALA A 31 15.51 11.88 -2.39
C ALA A 31 15.50 12.57 -3.75
N ARG A 32 14.93 11.92 -4.77
CA ARG A 32 14.71 12.51 -6.08
C ARG A 32 13.83 13.76 -6.02
N ILE A 33 12.77 13.78 -5.21
CA ILE A 33 11.89 14.94 -5.07
C ILE A 33 12.63 16.08 -4.36
N TYR A 34 13.37 15.77 -3.30
CA TYR A 34 14.20 16.76 -2.62
C TYR A 34 15.29 17.34 -3.51
N ALA A 35 15.90 16.55 -4.40
CA ALA A 35 16.83 17.05 -5.40
C ALA A 35 16.17 18.05 -6.36
N VAL A 36 14.91 17.81 -6.77
CA VAL A 36 14.15 18.78 -7.55
C VAL A 36 13.90 20.07 -6.75
N VAL A 37 13.54 19.96 -5.48
CA VAL A 37 13.34 21.14 -4.61
C VAL A 37 14.64 21.94 -4.47
N ALA A 38 15.76 21.26 -4.17
CA ALA A 38 17.07 21.86 -4.02
C ALA A 38 17.54 22.53 -5.32
N TYR A 39 17.43 21.84 -6.46
CA TYR A 39 17.83 22.40 -7.76
C TYR A 39 17.06 23.69 -8.09
N TYR A 40 15.75 23.69 -7.85
CA TYR A 40 14.93 24.88 -8.09
C TYR A 40 15.24 26.02 -7.11
N ALA A 41 15.57 25.72 -5.86
CA ALA A 41 15.91 26.73 -4.86
C ALA A 41 17.33 27.30 -5.03
N GLU A 42 18.32 26.43 -5.25
CA GLU A 42 19.74 26.75 -5.20
C GLU A 42 20.32 27.14 -6.57
N ILE A 43 19.82 26.53 -7.67
CA ILE A 43 20.35 26.76 -9.02
C ILE A 43 19.43 27.69 -9.82
N ILE A 44 18.12 27.45 -9.81
CA ILE A 44 17.14 28.25 -10.57
C ILE A 44 16.68 29.49 -9.78
N HIS A 45 16.94 29.54 -8.47
CA HIS A 45 16.48 30.59 -7.56
C HIS A 45 14.95 30.84 -7.60
N ARG A 46 14.18 29.78 -7.82
CA ARG A 46 12.71 29.77 -7.80
C ARG A 46 12.22 28.57 -7.00
N PRO A 47 12.01 28.70 -5.69
CA PRO A 47 11.66 27.58 -4.83
C PRO A 47 10.33 26.96 -5.26
N VAL A 48 10.28 25.62 -5.24
CA VAL A 48 9.09 24.83 -5.54
C VAL A 48 8.66 24.04 -4.32
N LYS A 49 7.35 23.93 -4.08
CA LYS A 49 6.83 23.11 -2.99
C LYS A 49 7.00 21.63 -3.33
N PHE A 50 7.15 20.80 -2.30
CA PHE A 50 7.33 19.36 -2.44
C PHE A 50 6.23 18.68 -3.30
N LYS A 51 4.97 19.13 -3.14
CA LYS A 51 3.83 18.63 -3.92
C LYS A 51 4.02 18.83 -5.44
N ASP A 52 4.57 19.97 -5.83
CA ASP A 52 4.80 20.33 -7.24
C ASP A 52 6.08 19.68 -7.78
N ALA A 53 7.13 19.60 -6.94
CA ALA A 53 8.40 18.96 -7.26
C ALA A 53 8.25 17.47 -7.63
N LYS A 54 7.26 16.79 -7.04
CA LYS A 54 6.90 15.38 -7.36
C LYS A 54 6.56 15.16 -8.84
N LEU A 55 6.12 16.20 -9.54
CA LEU A 55 5.69 16.12 -10.94
C LEU A 55 6.78 16.48 -11.95
N LYS A 56 7.81 17.22 -11.52
CA LYS A 56 8.89 17.73 -12.37
C LYS A 56 10.03 16.72 -12.45
N HIS A 57 10.56 16.44 -13.64
CA HIS A 57 11.77 15.63 -13.84
C HIS A 57 12.92 16.52 -14.29
N LEU A 58 14.08 16.39 -13.66
CA LEU A 58 15.31 17.05 -14.11
C LEU A 58 16.06 16.17 -15.13
N PHE A 59 17.04 16.74 -15.83
CA PHE A 59 18.01 15.96 -16.58
C PHE A 59 19.01 15.29 -15.64
N SER A 60 19.67 14.23 -16.13
CA SER A 60 20.67 13.50 -15.34
C SER A 60 21.76 14.43 -14.80
N TYR A 61 22.21 15.38 -15.62
CA TYR A 61 23.21 16.38 -15.23
C TYR A 61 22.71 17.30 -14.10
N ASP A 62 21.49 17.82 -14.20
CA ASP A 62 20.94 18.74 -13.21
C ASP A 62 20.84 18.10 -11.80
N TYR A 63 20.55 16.80 -11.73
CA TYR A 63 20.56 16.08 -10.46
C TYR A 63 21.96 16.04 -9.82
N THR A 64 23.03 16.02 -10.62
CA THR A 64 24.40 15.95 -10.08
C THR A 64 24.85 17.23 -9.41
N LEU A 65 24.21 18.36 -9.74
CA LEU A 65 24.51 19.68 -9.17
C LEU A 65 24.03 19.83 -7.72
N VAL A 66 23.19 18.92 -7.24
CA VAL A 66 22.57 18.96 -5.90
C VAL A 66 22.77 17.64 -5.13
N PRO A 67 24.03 17.25 -4.83
CA PRO A 67 24.33 15.99 -4.16
C PRO A 67 23.84 15.99 -2.70
N PHE A 68 23.31 14.85 -2.25
CA PHE A 68 22.87 14.65 -0.86
C PHE A 68 23.97 14.01 -0.02
N ARG A 69 24.19 14.55 1.20
CA ARG A 69 25.28 14.12 2.10
C ARG A 69 25.17 12.69 2.63
N TRP A 70 24.00 12.08 2.61
CA TRP A 70 23.80 10.72 3.15
C TRP A 70 24.17 9.61 2.15
N THR A 71 24.54 9.96 0.91
CA THR A 71 24.94 9.01 -0.12
C THR A 71 26.27 9.44 -0.74
N ASN A 72 27.07 8.46 -1.16
CA ASN A 72 28.33 8.76 -1.82
C ASN A 72 28.08 9.27 -3.25
N THR A 73 29.08 9.95 -3.79
CA THR A 73 29.03 10.62 -5.08
C THR A 73 28.76 9.67 -6.24
N ASP A 74 29.38 8.48 -6.27
CA ASP A 74 29.16 7.48 -7.33
C ASP A 74 27.72 6.97 -7.36
N THR A 75 27.16 6.66 -6.18
CA THR A 75 25.77 6.23 -6.03
C THR A 75 24.82 7.34 -6.46
N TRP A 76 25.12 8.60 -6.09
CA TRP A 76 24.34 9.75 -6.53
C TRP A 76 24.36 9.92 -8.05
N PHE A 77 25.51 9.75 -8.71
CA PHE A 77 25.60 9.81 -10.16
C PHE A 77 24.79 8.70 -10.85
N LYS A 78 24.85 7.47 -10.34
CA LYS A 78 24.04 6.35 -10.85
C LYS A 78 22.54 6.61 -10.70
N LEU A 79 22.11 7.12 -9.54
CA LEU A 79 20.72 7.51 -9.30
C LEU A 79 20.29 8.66 -10.21
N SER A 80 21.15 9.66 -10.39
CA SER A 80 20.92 10.81 -11.27
C SER A 80 20.73 10.37 -12.72
N ALA A 81 21.59 9.48 -13.21
CA ALA A 81 21.49 8.89 -14.54
C ALA A 81 20.18 8.11 -14.71
N TRP A 82 19.82 7.29 -13.72
CA TRP A 82 18.55 6.56 -13.72
C TRP A 82 17.33 7.49 -13.73
N TRP A 83 17.26 8.48 -12.84
CA TRP A 83 16.12 9.40 -12.75
C TRP A 83 15.97 10.33 -13.96
N GLY A 84 17.09 10.66 -14.62
CA GLY A 84 17.12 11.44 -15.85
C GLY A 84 16.86 10.62 -17.11
N SER A 85 16.91 9.28 -17.03
CA SER A 85 16.63 8.39 -18.16
C SER A 85 15.18 8.47 -18.65
N ASP A 86 14.99 8.24 -19.95
CA ASP A 86 13.65 8.22 -20.54
C ASP A 86 12.85 7.00 -20.09
N GLU A 87 13.53 5.90 -19.78
CA GLU A 87 12.90 4.71 -19.19
C GLU A 87 12.22 5.05 -17.86
N PHE A 88 12.94 5.70 -16.94
CA PHE A 88 12.37 6.09 -15.65
C PHE A 88 11.22 7.09 -15.82
N LYS A 89 11.37 8.08 -16.71
CA LYS A 89 10.30 9.05 -16.99
C LYS A 89 9.05 8.34 -17.52
N ARG A 90 9.21 7.40 -18.44
CA ARG A 90 8.12 6.57 -18.99
C ARG A 90 7.44 5.73 -17.90
N LEU A 91 8.22 5.02 -17.07
CA LEU A 91 7.69 4.22 -15.96
C LEU A 91 6.97 5.09 -14.91
N SER A 92 7.53 6.26 -14.59
CA SER A 92 6.94 7.23 -13.67
C SER A 92 5.61 7.76 -14.21
N ALA A 93 5.56 8.15 -15.48
CA ALA A 93 4.36 8.62 -16.16
C ALA A 93 3.29 7.52 -16.23
N MET A 94 3.66 6.31 -16.64
CA MET A 94 2.75 5.16 -16.67
C MET A 94 2.14 4.87 -15.30
N LYS A 95 2.97 4.80 -14.24
CA LYS A 95 2.49 4.60 -12.86
C LYS A 95 1.63 5.77 -12.37
N ARG A 96 1.88 6.99 -12.82
CA ARG A 96 1.06 8.17 -12.50
C ARG A 96 -0.28 8.10 -13.20
N ASN A 97 -0.29 7.82 -14.50
CA ASN A 97 -1.50 7.66 -15.29
C ASN A 97 -2.36 6.52 -14.75
N ALA A 98 -1.76 5.40 -14.37
CA ALA A 98 -2.47 4.30 -13.71
C ALA A 98 -3.11 4.71 -12.37
N ARG A 99 -2.49 5.59 -11.59
CA ARG A 99 -3.09 6.13 -10.36
C ARG A 99 -4.22 7.12 -10.63
N LEU A 100 -4.15 7.87 -11.73
CA LEU A 100 -5.14 8.88 -12.11
C LEU A 100 -6.30 8.29 -12.93
N SER A 101 -6.08 7.18 -13.63
CA SER A 101 -7.10 6.46 -14.40
C SER A 101 -8.04 5.63 -13.52
N VAL A 102 -7.72 5.50 -12.23
CA VAL A 102 -8.63 4.96 -11.22
C VAL A 102 -9.34 6.17 -10.60
N PRO A 103 -10.64 6.39 -10.87
CA PRO A 103 -11.44 7.40 -10.19
C PRO A 103 -11.33 7.15 -8.69
N ASP A 104 -10.90 8.16 -7.93
CA ASP A 104 -10.56 8.03 -6.52
C ASP A 104 -9.76 6.75 -6.25
N ALA A 105 -8.45 6.80 -6.53
CA ALA A 105 -7.51 5.88 -5.91
C ALA A 105 -7.79 5.92 -4.41
N GLN A 106 -8.51 4.88 -3.97
CA GLN A 106 -9.07 4.75 -2.65
C GLN A 106 -8.02 5.23 -1.67
N ASN A 107 -8.40 6.09 -0.73
CA ASN A 107 -7.64 6.15 0.51
C ASN A 107 -7.65 4.71 1.04
N HIS A 108 -6.63 3.93 0.69
CA HIS A 108 -6.27 2.73 1.40
C HIS A 108 -6.00 3.26 2.79
N GLY A 109 -6.99 3.13 3.69
CA GLY A 109 -6.97 3.71 5.01
C GLY A 109 -5.57 3.59 5.57
N GLY A 110 -4.89 4.73 5.72
CA GLY A 110 -3.59 4.75 6.35
C GLY A 110 -3.75 4.20 7.76
N LEU A 111 -2.84 3.32 8.19
CA LEU A 111 -2.61 2.81 9.56
C LEU A 111 -3.79 2.27 10.39
N ARG A 112 -5.07 2.51 10.06
CA ARG A 112 -6.24 2.19 10.87
C ARG A 112 -7.14 1.20 10.15
N SER A 113 -7.26 -0.01 10.71
CA SER A 113 -8.24 -1.01 10.28
C SER A 113 -9.66 -0.60 10.67
N THR A 114 -10.68 -1.25 10.10
CA THR A 114 -12.08 -1.09 10.54
C THR A 114 -12.25 -1.38 12.03
N ALA A 115 -11.52 -2.36 12.58
CA ALA A 115 -11.50 -2.64 14.01
C ALA A 115 -10.91 -1.49 14.85
N CYS A 116 -9.86 -0.82 14.36
CA CYS A 116 -9.33 0.37 15.01
C CYS A 116 -10.32 1.55 14.95
N THR A 117 -11.05 1.70 13.84
CA THR A 117 -12.15 2.68 13.75
C THR A 117 -13.23 2.39 14.78
N GLN A 118 -13.62 1.12 14.96
CA GLN A 118 -14.60 0.70 15.96
C GLN A 118 -14.17 1.12 17.37
N GLN A 119 -12.96 0.76 17.79
CA GLN A 119 -12.42 1.12 19.10
C GLN A 119 -12.42 2.65 19.32
N CYS A 120 -12.00 3.42 18.32
CA CYS A 120 -12.02 4.88 18.41
C CYS A 120 -13.45 5.43 18.58
N LEU A 121 -14.44 4.86 17.89
CA LEU A 121 -15.84 5.30 18.02
C LEU A 121 -16.39 4.97 19.41
N GLU A 122 -16.09 3.77 19.92
CA GLU A 122 -16.48 3.33 21.26
C GLU A 122 -15.89 4.23 22.34
N GLU A 123 -14.60 4.58 22.22
CA GLU A 123 -13.94 5.55 23.11
C GLU A 123 -14.54 6.95 23.03
N THR A 124 -14.92 7.41 21.82
CA THR A 124 -15.40 8.78 21.59
C THR A 124 -16.84 8.99 22.08
N TYR A 125 -17.73 8.03 21.81
CA TYR A 125 -19.17 8.17 22.08
C TYR A 125 -19.65 7.31 23.26
N GLY A 126 -18.78 6.51 23.89
CA GLY A 126 -19.09 5.78 25.12
C GLY A 126 -20.14 4.67 24.95
N ARG A 127 -20.33 4.15 23.73
CA ARG A 127 -21.25 3.04 23.42
C ARG A 127 -20.57 2.02 22.51
N PRO A 128 -20.98 0.74 22.49
CA PRO A 128 -20.52 -0.21 21.50
C PRO A 128 -20.93 0.22 20.08
N PHE A 129 -20.04 0.01 19.12
CA PHE A 129 -20.32 0.21 17.69
C PHE A 129 -20.24 -1.10 16.95
N SER A 130 -21.12 -1.30 15.98
CA SER A 130 -21.06 -2.49 15.13
C SER A 130 -19.92 -2.40 14.12
N LEU A 131 -19.57 -3.54 13.53
CA LEU A 131 -18.59 -3.61 12.45
C LEU A 131 -19.06 -2.85 11.20
N ILE A 132 -20.38 -2.78 10.97
CA ILE A 132 -20.99 -2.05 9.86
C ILE A 132 -20.93 -0.53 10.10
N GLU A 133 -21.31 -0.06 11.29
CA GLU A 133 -21.20 1.36 11.66
C GLU A 133 -19.73 1.83 11.51
N SER A 134 -18.79 1.00 11.98
CA SER A 134 -17.36 1.25 11.90
C SER A 134 -16.84 1.23 10.46
N PHE A 135 -17.36 0.33 9.61
CA PHE A 135 -17.02 0.29 8.19
C PHE A 135 -17.50 1.54 7.46
N SER A 136 -18.74 1.98 7.69
CA SER A 136 -19.28 3.21 7.07
C SER A 136 -18.42 4.43 7.38
N VAL A 137 -18.05 4.62 8.65
CA VAL A 137 -17.13 5.69 9.07
C VAL A 137 -15.75 5.52 8.43
N HIS A 138 -15.21 4.29 8.42
CA HIS A 138 -13.92 4.00 7.82
C HIS A 138 -13.87 4.35 6.33
N MET A 139 -14.99 4.20 5.62
CA MET A 139 -15.14 4.51 4.20
C MET A 139 -15.54 5.96 3.92
N GLY A 140 -15.65 6.82 4.94
CA GLY A 140 -15.80 8.26 4.81
C GLY A 140 -17.16 8.84 5.20
N ALA A 141 -18.05 8.04 5.79
CA ALA A 141 -19.32 8.55 6.30
C ALA A 141 -19.13 9.41 7.57
N SER A 142 -20.07 10.33 7.83
CA SER A 142 -20.02 11.22 9.00
C SER A 142 -20.13 10.44 10.30
N LYS A 143 -19.16 10.62 11.20
CA LYS A 143 -19.10 9.96 12.51
C LYS A 143 -20.31 10.30 13.38
N ASP A 144 -20.65 11.59 13.47
CA ASP A 144 -21.75 12.05 14.31
C ASP A 144 -23.09 11.53 13.81
N ALA A 145 -23.28 11.50 12.48
CA ALA A 145 -24.49 10.96 11.88
C ALA A 145 -24.63 9.45 12.08
N VAL A 146 -23.54 8.68 11.97
CA VAL A 146 -23.54 7.24 12.31
C VAL A 146 -23.81 7.02 13.81
N ALA A 147 -23.22 7.86 14.67
CA ALA A 147 -23.36 7.73 16.12
C ALA A 147 -24.81 7.94 16.58
N GLN A 148 -25.50 8.92 15.98
CA GLN A 148 -26.88 9.33 16.29
C GLN A 148 -27.96 8.58 15.52
N GLY A 149 -27.62 7.91 14.40
CA GLY A 149 -28.59 7.18 13.59
C GLY A 149 -29.33 6.10 14.38
N GLU A 150 -30.52 5.70 13.93
CA GLU A 150 -31.29 4.62 14.55
C GLU A 150 -31.58 3.49 13.55
N GLY A 151 -31.72 2.28 14.10
CA GLY A 151 -32.01 1.09 13.34
C GLY A 151 -30.99 0.80 12.22
N ASN A 152 -31.48 0.76 10.98
CA ASN A 152 -30.69 0.46 9.78
C ASN A 152 -30.28 1.71 8.97
N GLU A 153 -30.51 2.91 9.51
CA GLU A 153 -30.17 4.14 8.81
C GLU A 153 -28.67 4.44 8.91
N LEU A 154 -28.03 4.63 7.76
CA LEU A 154 -26.63 5.02 7.67
C LEU A 154 -26.50 6.25 6.75
N PRO A 155 -25.66 7.22 7.12
CA PRO A 155 -25.35 8.34 6.24
C PRO A 155 -24.67 7.84 4.95
N PRO A 156 -24.89 8.54 3.83
CA PRO A 156 -24.33 8.14 2.54
C PRO A 156 -22.80 8.11 2.61
N ILE A 157 -22.22 7.03 2.08
CA ILE A 157 -20.78 6.87 1.98
C ILE A 157 -20.34 7.51 0.65
N PRO A 158 -19.40 8.48 0.64
CA PRO A 158 -18.93 9.11 -0.60
C PRO A 158 -18.35 8.13 -1.63
N ASN A 159 -17.87 6.98 -1.16
CA ASN A 159 -17.33 5.92 -1.99
C ASN A 159 -18.44 5.00 -2.52
N GLU A 160 -18.80 5.19 -3.79
CA GLU A 160 -19.85 4.42 -4.48
C GLU A 160 -19.65 2.91 -4.39
N ARG A 161 -18.41 2.42 -4.50
CA ARG A 161 -18.12 0.99 -4.39
C ARG A 161 -18.37 0.47 -2.97
N ALA A 162 -18.01 1.25 -1.96
CA ALA A 162 -18.24 0.90 -0.56
C ALA A 162 -19.73 0.93 -0.22
N GLN A 163 -20.45 1.92 -0.75
CA GLN A 163 -21.90 2.02 -0.67
C GLN A 163 -22.55 0.78 -1.29
N ASN A 164 -22.19 0.41 -2.52
CA ASN A 164 -22.70 -0.78 -3.18
C ASN A 164 -22.45 -2.07 -2.38
N HIS A 165 -21.28 -2.22 -1.75
CA HIS A 165 -21.00 -3.38 -0.90
C HIS A 165 -21.90 -3.42 0.34
N LEU A 166 -22.11 -2.27 0.97
CA LEU A 166 -22.97 -2.11 2.14
C LEU A 166 -24.43 -2.41 1.79
N ASP A 167 -24.91 -1.87 0.67
CA ASP A 167 -26.28 -2.07 0.17
C ASP A 167 -26.53 -3.55 -0.17
N ASN A 168 -25.60 -4.18 -0.90
CA ASN A 168 -25.66 -5.62 -1.21
C ASN A 168 -25.69 -6.48 0.06
N TYR A 169 -24.91 -6.12 1.09
CA TYR A 169 -24.94 -6.81 2.38
C TYR A 169 -26.27 -6.63 3.09
N GLY A 170 -26.78 -5.39 3.16
CA GLY A 170 -28.07 -5.07 3.77
C GLY A 170 -29.23 -5.79 3.10
N ASP A 171 -29.25 -5.84 1.77
CA ASP A 171 -30.25 -6.59 0.99
C ASP A 171 -30.11 -8.10 1.21
N GLY A 172 -28.87 -8.61 1.26
CA GLY A 172 -28.60 -10.00 1.61
C GLY A 172 -29.12 -10.39 3.00
N MET A 173 -28.94 -9.52 3.99
CA MET A 173 -29.44 -9.72 5.35
C MET A 173 -30.98 -9.73 5.38
N LYS A 174 -31.63 -8.78 4.71
CA LYS A 174 -33.09 -8.74 4.59
C LYS A 174 -33.65 -9.96 3.87
N ASN A 175 -32.98 -10.44 2.82
CA ASN A 175 -33.38 -11.63 2.08
C ASN A 175 -33.23 -12.91 2.92
N THR A 176 -32.26 -12.96 3.83
CA THR A 176 -31.97 -14.15 4.65
C THR A 176 -32.83 -14.20 5.91
N TYR A 177 -33.03 -13.05 6.57
CA TYR A 177 -33.63 -12.97 7.91
C TYR A 177 -34.96 -12.19 7.95
N GLY A 178 -35.39 -11.61 6.82
CA GLY A 178 -36.61 -10.80 6.70
C GLY A 178 -36.36 -9.28 6.73
N PRO A 179 -37.33 -8.47 6.28
CA PRO A 179 -37.14 -7.02 6.09
C PRO A 179 -36.91 -6.24 7.39
N GLU A 180 -37.41 -6.74 8.53
CA GLU A 180 -37.31 -6.09 9.84
C GLU A 180 -35.96 -6.33 10.54
N VAL A 181 -35.04 -7.09 9.93
CA VAL A 181 -33.75 -7.41 10.54
C VAL A 181 -32.92 -6.15 10.77
N GLN A 182 -32.43 -6.00 12.00
CA GLN A 182 -31.50 -4.93 12.37
C GLN A 182 -30.08 -5.34 11.95
N TRP A 183 -29.73 -5.14 10.68
CA TRP A 183 -28.45 -5.59 10.11
C TRP A 183 -27.31 -4.60 10.31
N VAL A 184 -27.61 -3.32 10.58
CA VAL A 184 -26.58 -2.32 10.87
C VAL A 184 -26.03 -2.49 12.28
N ARG A 185 -26.89 -2.63 13.29
CA ARG A 185 -26.49 -2.80 14.71
C ARG A 185 -26.50 -4.24 15.21
N GLY A 186 -26.98 -5.17 14.39
CA GLY A 186 -26.98 -6.59 14.70
C GLY A 186 -25.61 -7.25 14.55
N PRO A 187 -25.54 -8.56 14.83
CA PRO A 187 -24.33 -9.34 14.61
C PRO A 187 -23.98 -9.36 13.11
N PHE A 188 -22.68 -9.28 12.82
CA PHE A 188 -22.18 -9.33 11.45
C PHE A 188 -22.21 -10.77 10.92
N ASP A 189 -22.89 -10.99 9.79
CA ASP A 189 -22.96 -12.30 9.13
C ASP A 189 -21.97 -12.37 7.96
N ALA A 190 -20.84 -13.03 8.22
CA ALA A 190 -19.77 -13.18 7.25
C ALA A 190 -20.18 -14.02 6.02
N GLN A 191 -21.11 -14.97 6.18
CA GLN A 191 -21.58 -15.82 5.08
C GLN A 191 -22.51 -15.04 4.15
N VAL A 192 -23.43 -14.25 4.70
CA VAL A 192 -24.30 -13.36 3.92
C VAL A 192 -23.46 -12.33 3.17
N MET A 193 -22.44 -11.74 3.81
CA MET A 193 -21.52 -10.83 3.13
C MET A 193 -20.79 -11.51 1.98
N TYR A 194 -20.25 -12.72 2.17
CA TYR A 194 -19.57 -13.45 1.10
C TYR A 194 -20.51 -13.76 -0.08
N ASN A 195 -21.74 -14.21 0.21
CA ASN A 195 -22.71 -14.57 -0.81
C ASN A 195 -23.17 -13.38 -1.66
N ASN A 196 -23.25 -12.18 -1.07
CA ASN A 196 -23.83 -10.99 -1.73
C ASN A 196 -22.79 -9.99 -2.26
N THR A 197 -21.54 -10.01 -1.77
CA THR A 197 -20.47 -9.12 -2.26
C THR A 197 -19.46 -9.82 -3.17
N GLY A 198 -19.52 -11.16 -3.24
CA GLY A 198 -18.75 -11.98 -4.18
C GLY A 198 -17.40 -12.46 -3.66
N ARG A 199 -16.57 -12.98 -4.58
CA ARG A 199 -15.23 -13.52 -4.28
C ARG A 199 -14.37 -12.49 -3.54
N LYS A 200 -13.28 -12.96 -2.97
CA LYS A 200 -12.22 -12.14 -2.37
C LYS A 200 -11.15 -11.73 -3.39
N PRO A 201 -11.23 -10.55 -4.06
CA PRO A 201 -10.08 -10.02 -4.79
C PRO A 201 -8.85 -9.99 -3.87
N HIS A 202 -7.79 -10.69 -4.26
CA HIS A 202 -6.55 -10.78 -3.49
C HIS A 202 -6.69 -11.39 -2.07
N GLY A 203 -7.73 -12.19 -1.83
CA GLY A 203 -7.93 -12.85 -0.52
C GLY A 203 -8.58 -11.97 0.55
N LYS A 204 -9.11 -10.81 0.17
CA LYS A 204 -9.75 -9.84 1.07
C LYS A 204 -11.26 -9.80 0.98
N PHE A 205 -11.93 -9.58 2.10
CA PHE A 205 -13.37 -9.30 2.13
C PHE A 205 -13.71 -7.88 1.66
N ALA A 206 -14.92 -7.72 1.12
CA ALA A 206 -15.42 -6.43 0.67
C ALA A 206 -15.73 -5.47 1.83
N ILE A 207 -16.19 -6.03 2.96
CA ILE A 207 -16.48 -5.31 4.20
C ILE A 207 -15.59 -5.90 5.31
N ALA A 208 -14.98 -5.01 6.10
CA ALA A 208 -14.27 -5.33 7.34
C ALA A 208 -13.20 -6.44 7.24
N ASP A 209 -12.43 -6.43 6.15
CA ASP A 209 -11.28 -7.32 5.97
C ASP A 209 -10.29 -7.24 7.15
N GLY A 210 -9.90 -8.40 7.68
CA GLY A 210 -9.03 -8.51 8.87
C GLY A 210 -9.75 -8.48 10.22
N ALA A 211 -11.04 -8.11 10.28
CA ALA A 211 -11.87 -8.25 11.48
C ALA A 211 -12.71 -9.55 11.47
N ILE A 212 -12.82 -10.20 10.31
CA ILE A 212 -13.59 -11.43 10.10
C ILE A 212 -12.64 -12.62 10.07
N ASP A 213 -12.92 -13.64 10.87
CA ASP A 213 -12.24 -14.93 10.76
C ASP A 213 -12.69 -15.64 9.47
N SER A 214 -11.76 -15.84 8.54
CA SER A 214 -12.05 -16.46 7.25
C SER A 214 -12.36 -17.96 7.35
N SER A 215 -12.05 -18.60 8.47
CA SER A 215 -12.32 -20.02 8.70
C SER A 215 -13.81 -20.33 8.92
N THR A 216 -14.60 -19.32 9.27
CA THR A 216 -16.04 -19.46 9.57
C THR A 216 -16.93 -19.44 8.33
N ILE A 217 -16.35 -19.23 7.14
CA ILE A 217 -17.09 -19.07 5.89
C ILE A 217 -16.95 -20.29 5.00
N ILE A 218 -18.10 -20.79 4.53
CA ILE A 218 -18.17 -21.84 3.53
C ILE A 218 -18.02 -21.19 2.15
N PHE A 219 -16.85 -21.37 1.55
CA PHE A 219 -16.56 -20.89 0.21
C PHE A 219 -17.28 -21.74 -0.84
N SER A 220 -18.40 -21.23 -1.35
CA SER A 220 -19.02 -21.83 -2.53
C SER A 220 -18.29 -21.44 -3.82
N THR A 221 -18.04 -22.41 -4.70
CA THR A 221 -17.49 -22.21 -6.05
C THR A 221 -18.50 -21.62 -7.03
N THR A 222 -19.79 -21.56 -6.69
CA THR A 222 -20.90 -21.10 -7.56
C THR A 222 -21.36 -19.67 -7.31
N ALA A 223 -20.73 -18.91 -6.39
CA ALA A 223 -21.09 -17.51 -6.12
C ALA A 223 -20.71 -16.59 -7.30
N HIS A 224 -21.60 -16.50 -8.29
CA HIS A 224 -21.56 -15.58 -9.41
C HIS A 224 -22.86 -14.78 -9.46
N PRO A 225 -22.83 -13.44 -9.45
CA PRO A 225 -23.70 -12.67 -10.32
C PRO A 225 -23.13 -12.82 -11.73
N SER A 226 -23.64 -13.80 -12.47
CA SER A 226 -23.26 -14.02 -13.86
C SER A 226 -23.75 -12.85 -14.71
N GLN A 227 -22.86 -11.94 -15.12
CA GLN A 227 -23.09 -11.24 -16.39
C GLN A 227 -22.90 -12.26 -17.53
N PRO A 228 -23.89 -12.47 -18.40
CA PRO A 228 -23.78 -13.45 -19.47
C PRO A 228 -22.83 -12.92 -20.54
N GLN A 229 -21.59 -13.40 -20.56
CA GLN A 229 -20.72 -13.28 -21.73
C GLN A 229 -20.62 -14.65 -22.42
N SER A 230 -21.10 -14.64 -23.67
CA SER A 230 -21.20 -15.73 -24.63
C SER A 230 -19.99 -16.68 -24.65
N ALA A 231 -20.28 -17.98 -24.55
CA ALA A 231 -19.34 -19.09 -24.51
C ALA A 231 -18.69 -19.46 -25.87
N GLN A 232 -18.30 -18.48 -26.68
CA GLN A 232 -17.74 -18.72 -28.02
C GLN A 232 -16.49 -17.88 -28.30
N SER A 233 -15.44 -18.00 -27.48
CA SER A 233 -14.04 -17.62 -27.83
C SER A 233 -13.00 -18.03 -26.77
N SER A 234 -13.28 -19.03 -25.95
CA SER A 234 -12.51 -19.28 -24.71
C SER A 234 -11.13 -19.90 -24.96
N THR A 235 -10.95 -20.76 -25.97
CA THR A 235 -9.72 -21.55 -26.09
C THR A 235 -8.51 -20.73 -26.54
N GLN A 236 -8.65 -19.86 -27.55
CA GLN A 236 -7.54 -19.03 -28.05
C GLN A 236 -7.12 -17.95 -27.03
N ARG A 237 -8.09 -17.35 -26.34
CA ARG A 237 -7.82 -16.34 -25.31
C ARG A 237 -7.14 -16.95 -24.09
N VAL A 238 -7.51 -18.17 -23.69
CA VAL A 238 -6.84 -18.90 -22.60
C VAL A 238 -5.39 -19.23 -22.96
N VAL A 239 -5.12 -19.65 -24.19
CA VAL A 239 -3.74 -19.95 -24.65
C VAL A 239 -2.88 -18.69 -24.70
N GLN A 240 -3.40 -17.57 -25.22
CA GLN A 240 -2.69 -16.28 -25.20
C GLN A 240 -2.38 -15.81 -23.78
N LEU A 241 -3.35 -15.89 -22.87
CA LEU A 241 -3.16 -15.49 -21.47
C LEU A 241 -2.15 -16.40 -20.76
N GLN A 242 -2.11 -17.70 -21.07
CA GLN A 242 -1.12 -18.62 -20.52
C GLN A 242 0.31 -18.29 -21.00
N GLN A 243 0.49 -17.94 -22.27
CA GLN A 243 1.77 -17.49 -22.81
C GLN A 243 2.22 -16.17 -22.17
N GLU A 244 1.31 -15.20 -22.04
CA GLU A 244 1.60 -13.91 -21.39
C GLU A 244 2.00 -14.08 -19.92
N VAL A 245 1.31 -14.97 -19.18
CA VAL A 245 1.65 -15.27 -17.78
C VAL A 245 3.02 -15.94 -17.66
N GLN A 246 3.41 -16.81 -18.60
CA GLN A 246 4.74 -17.42 -18.60
C GLN A 246 5.82 -16.37 -18.86
N GLU A 247 5.62 -15.49 -19.83
CA GLU A 247 6.58 -14.45 -20.16
C GLU A 247 6.73 -13.44 -19.01
N LEU A 248 5.62 -13.03 -18.39
CA LEU A 248 5.65 -12.18 -17.20
C LEU A 248 6.33 -12.86 -16.00
N LYS A 249 6.27 -14.20 -15.88
CA LYS A 249 7.01 -14.93 -14.84
C LYS A 249 8.51 -14.94 -15.12
N ARG A 250 8.91 -15.12 -16.38
CA ARG A 250 10.31 -15.04 -16.83
C ARG A 250 10.90 -13.64 -16.56
N GLN A 251 10.18 -12.60 -16.99
CA GLN A 251 10.58 -11.21 -16.75
C GLN A 251 10.73 -10.90 -15.26
N ARG A 252 9.81 -11.41 -14.42
CA ARG A 252 9.88 -11.21 -12.96
C ARG A 252 11.11 -11.88 -12.33
N GLN A 253 11.52 -13.05 -12.83
CA GLN A 253 12.73 -13.73 -12.37
C GLN A 253 13.99 -12.95 -12.74
N GLU A 254 14.03 -12.37 -13.95
CA GLU A 254 15.13 -11.50 -14.40
C GLU A 254 15.20 -10.18 -13.60
N ASP A 255 14.05 -9.56 -13.37
CA ASP A 255 13.93 -8.35 -12.56
C ASP A 255 14.31 -8.63 -11.09
N GLN A 256 13.96 -9.80 -10.55
CA GLN A 256 14.30 -10.22 -9.19
C GLN A 256 15.81 -10.47 -9.05
N GLY A 257 16.47 -11.03 -10.06
CA GLY A 257 17.92 -11.17 -10.09
C GLY A 257 18.64 -9.81 -10.13
N THR A 258 18.09 -8.86 -10.89
CA THR A 258 18.63 -7.49 -10.96
C THR A 258 18.43 -6.75 -9.63
N LEU A 259 17.25 -6.88 -9.01
CA LEU A 259 16.95 -6.27 -7.72
C LEU A 259 17.81 -6.87 -6.59
N HIS A 260 18.04 -8.19 -6.60
CA HIS A 260 18.92 -8.85 -5.63
C HIS A 260 20.35 -8.33 -5.72
N LYS A 261 20.89 -8.16 -6.93
CA LYS A 261 22.22 -7.56 -7.15
C LYS A 261 22.30 -6.12 -6.63
N VAL A 262 21.27 -5.30 -6.89
CA VAL A 262 21.22 -3.92 -6.39
C VAL A 262 21.14 -3.88 -4.87
N LEU A 263 20.33 -4.75 -4.25
CA LEU A 263 20.21 -4.84 -2.78
C LEU A 263 21.51 -5.31 -2.13
N GLN A 264 22.18 -6.31 -2.71
CA GLN A 264 23.44 -6.84 -2.21
C GLN A 264 24.56 -5.79 -2.29
N TYR A 265 24.60 -5.03 -3.40
CA TYR A 265 25.52 -3.88 -3.55
C TYR A 265 25.21 -2.76 -2.53
N THR A 266 23.92 -2.47 -2.31
CA THR A 266 23.49 -1.45 -1.33
C THR A 266 23.82 -1.87 0.10
N GLN A 267 23.70 -3.15 0.43
CA GLN A 267 24.03 -3.70 1.74
C GLN A 267 25.54 -3.66 2.01
N GLN A 268 26.38 -3.99 1.02
CA GLN A 268 27.83 -3.83 1.11
C GLN A 268 28.21 -2.36 1.32
N MET A 269 27.55 -1.43 0.63
CA MET A 269 27.80 0.00 0.81
C MET A 269 27.44 0.50 2.21
N CYS A 270 26.31 0.07 2.77
CA CYS A 270 25.93 0.42 4.14
C CYS A 270 26.94 -0.11 5.18
N GLN A 271 27.51 -1.31 4.97
CA GLN A 271 28.53 -1.85 5.86
C GLN A 271 29.84 -1.05 5.82
N VAL A 272 30.26 -0.57 4.64
CA VAL A 272 31.44 0.29 4.50
C VAL A 272 31.22 1.65 5.19
N THR A 273 30.06 2.27 5.01
CA THR A 273 29.73 3.55 5.66
C THR A 273 29.65 3.43 7.18
N ILE A 274 29.14 2.32 7.72
CA ILE A 274 29.13 2.08 9.17
C ILE A 274 30.57 1.93 9.70
N HIS A 275 31.45 1.26 8.97
CA HIS A 275 32.85 1.09 9.37
C HIS A 275 33.62 2.43 9.35
N GLU A 276 33.41 3.28 8.34
CA GLU A 276 34.04 4.62 8.26
C GLU A 276 33.51 5.59 9.33
N CYS A 277 32.22 5.55 9.67
CA CYS A 277 31.65 6.35 10.76
C CYS A 277 32.17 5.95 12.14
N VAL A 278 32.46 4.66 12.36
CA VAL A 278 33.06 4.19 13.63
C VAL A 278 34.53 4.62 13.75
N TYR A 279 35.29 4.58 12.64
CA TYR A 279 36.70 5.01 12.65
C TYR A 279 36.88 6.53 12.81
N THR A 280 36.02 7.33 12.17
CA THR A 280 36.07 8.80 12.30
C THR A 280 35.67 9.30 13.70
N TYR A 281 34.79 8.59 14.41
CA TYR A 281 34.49 8.88 15.81
C TYR A 281 35.61 8.48 16.78
N SER A 282 36.41 7.46 16.47
CA SER A 282 37.59 7.12 17.28
C SER A 282 38.76 8.09 17.10
N ASP A 283 38.93 8.69 15.92
CA ASP A 283 39.99 9.68 15.67
C ASP A 283 39.69 11.07 16.24
N LEU A 284 38.40 11.47 16.30
CA LEU A 284 38.00 12.76 16.89
C LEU A 284 38.26 12.82 18.41
N ASN A 285 38.23 11.70 19.12
CA ASN A 285 38.54 11.64 20.55
C ASN A 285 40.06 11.69 20.86
N TYR A 286 40.94 11.50 19.88
CA TYR A 286 42.39 11.51 20.10
C TYR A 286 43.00 12.91 20.00
N TRP A 287 42.37 13.82 19.23
CA TRP A 287 42.86 15.19 19.04
C TRP A 287 42.32 16.20 20.06
N GLU A 288 41.16 15.95 20.68
CA GLU A 288 40.63 16.82 21.74
C GLU A 288 41.31 16.60 23.11
N LEU A 289 42.06 15.51 23.29
CA LEU A 289 42.83 15.22 24.53
C LEU A 289 44.25 15.82 24.55
N LEU A 290 44.72 16.43 23.46
CA LEU A 290 46.02 17.10 23.38
C LEU A 290 45.93 18.62 23.48
N ALA A 291 44.74 19.17 23.71
CA ALA A 291 44.47 20.60 23.86
C ALA A 291 44.25 21.05 25.32
N TYR A 292 44.59 20.21 26.31
CA TYR A 292 44.65 20.57 27.74
C TYR A 292 46.01 20.22 28.35
#